data_AF-A0A2W6XJP8-F1
#
_entry.id   AF-A0A2W6XJP8-F1
#
_cell.length_a   1.000
_cell.length_b   1.000
_cell.length_c   1.000
_cell.angle_alpha   90.00
_cell.angle_beta   90.00
_cell.angle_gamma   90.00
#
_symmetry.space_group_name_H-M   'P 1'
#
loop_
_entity.id
_entity.type
_entity.pdbx_description
1 polymer ?
#
loop_
_entity_poly.entity_id
_entity_poly.type
_entity_poly.pdbx_seq_one_letter_code
_entity_poly.pdbx_strand_id
1 'polypeptide(L)'
;MTKARKGDLAPELDPALRVGDTVGVLASDALLAAARFLDTVESDDASAAETLAGNARMCRTLAEAVARAPLGSCRRIVGPDDLGGRFFTLTEQTWSNAEVAVFLLADTARIMEMLPAIDGALKNRLLRDAQGLRRVEALIRLAPNATLGPRLDALTPLLRTLERPREGERPFPPMLIDGTTSDPEFWETAQDVYRIIVGRELDDLPAQAQAVWSGKLAVAWHRLRDRARPLSQAQVQQIDDAARHPSGPWSRPPLIPGDWTELEPEAAASVLRLIATRFYLGPSSTPLPLAAFCDRVRTCPARCYGDAVLVEVQGRLVGGTSGIATFLITEDDIHCADGASAWIHDLNETRGVRLTDEEARLEYVRLFMNLVRNDDERFQLAESFQVMADRAEDAETLRALCIDHTAPPAPAGFDEEGRWRFVATIAYGGALFVAVLALRPDGLLEMTDDEMLVEDVRLRRERMDGLFVVLEPKGEVE
;
A
#
# COMPACT_ATOMS: atom_id res chain seq x y z
N MET A 1 21.40 21.61 -19.16
CA MET A 1 20.19 20.77 -19.23
C MET A 1 20.57 19.35 -18.91
N THR A 2 19.81 18.65 -18.08
CA THR A 2 20.07 17.25 -17.72
C THR A 2 19.02 16.37 -18.40
N LYS A 3 19.43 15.37 -19.21
CA LYS A 3 18.50 14.50 -19.96
C LYS A 3 18.98 13.05 -19.96
N ALA A 4 18.03 12.12 -19.97
CA ALA A 4 18.29 10.68 -20.04
C ALA A 4 18.20 10.14 -21.48
N ARG A 5 19.03 9.14 -21.83
CA ARG A 5 18.97 8.41 -23.11
C ARG A 5 18.23 7.08 -22.99
N LYS A 6 17.80 6.54 -24.13
CA LYS A 6 17.16 5.21 -24.22
C LYS A 6 18.22 4.11 -24.01
N GLY A 7 18.19 3.43 -22.87
CA GLY A 7 19.11 2.33 -22.52
C GLY A 7 18.52 0.93 -22.69
N ASP A 8 19.38 -0.09 -22.55
CA ASP A 8 19.05 -1.53 -22.58
C ASP A 8 18.07 -1.95 -21.46
N LEU A 9 17.50 -3.15 -21.58
CA LEU A 9 16.60 -3.75 -20.59
C LEU A 9 17.26 -3.83 -19.21
N ALA A 10 16.57 -3.31 -18.20
CA ALA A 10 16.96 -3.43 -16.80
C ALA A 10 16.91 -4.91 -16.36
N PRO A 11 17.75 -5.33 -15.40
CA PRO A 11 17.61 -6.65 -14.78
C PRO A 11 16.23 -6.77 -14.13
N GLU A 12 15.71 -7.99 -14.02
CA GLU A 12 14.45 -8.24 -13.30
C GLU A 12 14.63 -7.89 -11.82
N LEU A 13 13.82 -6.95 -11.32
CA LEU A 13 13.87 -6.45 -9.94
C LEU A 13 12.64 -6.85 -9.13
N ASP A 14 11.67 -7.54 -9.74
CA ASP A 14 10.53 -8.07 -9.03
C ASP A 14 10.96 -9.25 -8.12
N PRO A 15 10.84 -9.13 -6.78
CA PRO A 15 11.19 -10.22 -5.87
C PRO A 15 10.38 -11.50 -6.13
N ALA A 16 9.13 -11.37 -6.59
CA ALA A 16 8.24 -12.51 -6.85
C ALA A 16 8.75 -13.39 -8.01
N LEU A 17 9.47 -12.79 -8.96
CA LEU A 17 10.07 -13.50 -10.09
C LEU A 17 11.46 -14.09 -9.76
N ARG A 18 11.94 -13.88 -8.52
CA ARG A 18 13.30 -14.23 -8.08
C ARG A 18 13.32 -15.11 -6.83
N VAL A 19 12.32 -15.97 -6.69
CA VAL A 19 12.23 -16.94 -5.59
C VAL A 19 13.52 -17.77 -5.49
N GLY A 20 14.07 -17.85 -4.28
CA GLY A 20 15.31 -18.56 -3.98
C GLY A 20 16.57 -17.68 -3.98
N ASP A 21 16.55 -16.52 -4.63
CA ASP A 21 17.64 -15.54 -4.51
C ASP A 21 17.68 -14.94 -3.10
N THR A 22 18.83 -14.42 -2.67
CA THR A 22 18.90 -13.62 -1.44
C THR A 22 18.58 -12.16 -1.74
N VAL A 23 18.11 -11.42 -0.73
CA VAL A 23 17.94 -9.96 -0.82
C VAL A 23 19.25 -9.27 -1.20
N GLY A 24 20.41 -9.81 -0.83
CA GLY A 24 21.72 -9.31 -1.26
C GLY A 24 21.97 -9.42 -2.77
N VAL A 25 21.54 -10.52 -3.40
CA VAL A 25 21.65 -10.69 -4.87
C VAL A 25 20.72 -9.71 -5.59
N LEU A 26 19.46 -9.60 -5.15
CA LEU A 26 18.51 -8.63 -5.70
C LEU A 26 19.02 -7.19 -5.54
N ALA A 27 19.57 -6.85 -4.37
CA ALA A 27 20.18 -5.55 -4.09
C ALA A 27 21.37 -5.25 -5.01
N SER A 28 22.23 -6.25 -5.26
CA SER A 28 23.35 -6.14 -6.20
C SER A 28 22.86 -5.77 -7.60
N ASP A 29 21.86 -6.47 -8.11
CA ASP A 29 21.32 -6.21 -9.45
C ASP A 29 20.64 -4.85 -9.54
N ALA A 30 19.92 -4.43 -8.50
CA ALA A 30 19.34 -3.09 -8.41
C ALA A 30 20.41 -1.99 -8.41
N LEU A 31 21.52 -2.18 -7.69
CA LEU A 31 22.65 -1.24 -7.70
C LEU A 31 23.34 -1.18 -9.07
N LEU A 32 23.48 -2.31 -9.76
CA LEU A 32 24.00 -2.34 -11.14
C LEU A 32 23.04 -1.69 -12.14
N ALA A 33 21.73 -1.81 -11.93
CA ALA A 33 20.72 -1.09 -12.72
C ALA A 33 20.82 0.43 -12.49
N ALA A 34 20.91 0.85 -11.23
CA ALA A 34 21.11 2.24 -10.82
C ALA A 34 22.39 2.84 -11.43
N ALA A 35 23.52 2.12 -11.36
CA ALA A 35 24.78 2.55 -11.96
C ALA A 35 24.68 2.76 -13.48
N ARG A 36 24.07 1.79 -14.19
CA ARG A 36 23.85 1.89 -15.64
C ARG A 36 22.99 3.09 -15.99
N PHE A 37 21.91 3.32 -15.25
CA PHE A 37 21.08 4.50 -15.46
C PHE A 37 21.87 5.80 -15.28
N LEU A 38 22.63 5.94 -14.19
CA LEU A 38 23.44 7.13 -13.92
C LEU A 38 24.46 7.40 -15.03
N ASP A 39 25.06 6.36 -15.61
CA ASP A 39 25.97 6.48 -16.77
C ASP A 39 25.26 7.02 -18.04
N THR A 40 23.93 6.92 -18.14
CA THR A 40 23.14 7.45 -19.27
C THR A 40 22.68 8.89 -19.11
N VAL A 41 22.85 9.48 -17.92
CA VAL A 41 22.38 10.84 -17.62
C VAL A 41 23.43 11.85 -18.11
N GLU A 42 23.07 12.66 -19.10
CA GLU A 42 23.92 13.74 -19.59
C GLU A 42 23.63 15.02 -18.79
N SER A 43 24.67 15.74 -18.37
CA SER A 43 24.58 17.02 -17.65
C SER A 43 25.57 18.02 -18.22
N ASP A 44 25.10 19.23 -18.56
CA ASP A 44 25.96 20.34 -18.98
C ASP A 44 26.77 20.95 -17.82
N ASP A 45 26.35 20.70 -16.58
CA ASP A 45 27.08 21.09 -15.38
C ASP A 45 28.13 20.02 -15.05
N ALA A 46 29.40 20.42 -15.06
CA ALA A 46 30.54 19.52 -14.83
C ALA A 46 30.56 18.92 -13.42
N SER A 47 30.13 19.66 -12.40
CA SER A 47 30.07 19.18 -11.02
C SER A 47 28.95 18.15 -10.84
N ALA A 48 27.81 18.38 -11.48
CA ALA A 48 26.72 17.41 -11.52
C ALA A 48 27.10 16.16 -12.32
N ALA A 49 27.81 16.30 -13.45
CA ALA A 49 28.32 15.16 -14.21
C ALA A 49 29.32 14.32 -13.40
N GLU A 50 30.27 14.96 -12.71
CA GLU A 50 31.23 14.29 -11.82
C GLU A 50 30.52 13.57 -10.67
N THR A 51 29.51 14.21 -10.08
CA THR A 51 28.62 13.64 -9.07
C THR A 51 27.94 12.36 -9.55
N LEU A 52 27.31 12.39 -10.73
CA LEU A 52 26.59 11.24 -11.30
C LEU A 52 27.56 10.08 -11.56
N ALA A 53 28.73 10.37 -12.15
CA ALA A 53 29.77 9.39 -12.37
C ALA A 53 30.32 8.80 -11.06
N GLY A 54 30.45 9.63 -10.02
CA GLY A 54 30.82 9.21 -8.67
C GLY A 54 29.81 8.23 -8.07
N ASN A 55 28.52 8.59 -8.09
CA ASN A 55 27.44 7.72 -7.63
C ASN A 55 27.40 6.40 -8.43
N ALA A 56 27.58 6.44 -9.76
CA ALA A 56 27.60 5.24 -10.60
C ALA A 56 28.76 4.29 -10.26
N ARG A 57 29.95 4.82 -9.94
CA ARG A 57 31.08 4.01 -9.45
C ARG A 57 30.76 3.41 -8.08
N MET A 58 30.19 4.20 -7.17
CA MET A 58 29.84 3.76 -5.83
C MET A 58 28.82 2.61 -5.87
N CYS A 59 27.77 2.73 -6.69
CA CYS A 59 26.79 1.66 -6.91
C CYS A 59 27.45 0.36 -7.39
N ARG A 60 28.41 0.42 -8.33
CA ARG A 60 29.14 -0.76 -8.81
C ARG A 60 29.97 -1.43 -7.72
N THR A 61 30.75 -0.64 -6.98
CA THR A 61 31.57 -1.15 -5.87
C THR A 61 30.68 -1.82 -4.82
N LEU A 62 29.55 -1.19 -4.51
CA LEU A 62 28.64 -1.69 -3.49
C LEU A 62 27.88 -2.93 -3.94
N ALA A 63 27.50 -3.02 -5.23
CA ALA A 63 26.87 -4.21 -5.79
C ALA A 63 27.72 -5.48 -5.54
N GLU A 64 29.03 -5.40 -5.80
CA GLU A 64 29.94 -6.51 -5.51
C GLU A 64 30.01 -6.85 -4.01
N ALA A 65 29.95 -5.83 -3.15
CA ALA A 65 30.03 -6.00 -1.71
C ALA A 65 28.75 -6.65 -1.13
N VAL A 66 27.57 -6.24 -1.59
CA VAL A 66 26.28 -6.78 -1.12
C VAL A 66 26.01 -8.19 -1.63
N ALA A 67 26.52 -8.55 -2.81
CA ALA A 67 26.42 -9.91 -3.34
C ALA A 67 27.24 -10.93 -2.53
N ARG A 68 28.32 -10.50 -1.87
CA ARG A 68 29.30 -11.40 -1.22
C ARG A 68 29.08 -11.62 0.28
N ALA A 69 28.20 -10.86 0.93
CA ALA A 69 28.10 -10.90 2.39
C ALA A 69 26.71 -10.54 2.94
N PRO A 70 26.37 -10.98 4.17
CA PRO A 70 25.14 -10.57 4.85
C PRO A 70 25.08 -9.04 5.00
N LEU A 71 24.00 -8.44 4.51
CA LEU A 71 23.77 -7.01 4.49
C LEU A 71 23.72 -6.37 5.88
N GLY A 72 23.20 -7.10 6.88
CA GLY A 72 23.01 -6.58 8.26
C GLY A 72 24.26 -6.62 9.14
N SER A 73 25.27 -7.44 8.80
CA SER A 73 26.40 -7.74 9.69
C SER A 73 27.74 -7.18 9.19
N CYS A 74 27.82 -6.83 7.90
CA CYS A 74 29.06 -6.32 7.31
C CYS A 74 29.27 -4.83 7.59
N ARG A 75 30.05 -4.55 8.64
CA ARG A 75 30.75 -3.28 8.86
C ARG A 75 32.00 -3.18 7.97
N ARG A 76 31.92 -3.58 6.69
CA ARG A 76 33.06 -3.35 5.80
C ARG A 76 33.05 -1.88 5.46
N ILE A 77 33.96 -1.16 6.10
CA ILE A 77 34.29 0.24 5.84
C ILE A 77 34.60 0.33 4.35
N VAL A 78 33.64 0.79 3.55
CA VAL A 78 33.95 1.42 2.29
C VAL A 78 34.73 2.66 2.71
N GLY A 79 36.01 2.71 2.36
CA GLY A 79 36.93 3.72 2.90
C GLY A 79 36.43 5.14 2.61
N PRO A 80 36.86 6.14 3.38
CA PRO A 80 36.69 7.55 3.05
C PRO A 80 36.84 7.90 1.57
N ASP A 81 37.85 7.31 0.94
CA ASP A 81 38.23 7.54 -0.45
C ASP A 81 37.30 6.84 -1.44
N ASP A 82 36.66 5.74 -1.03
CA ASP A 82 35.74 4.95 -1.85
C ASP A 82 34.34 5.58 -1.96
N LEU A 83 33.97 6.46 -1.01
CA LEU A 83 32.66 7.13 -0.93
C LEU A 83 32.66 8.60 -1.41
N GLY A 84 33.76 9.05 -2.03
CA GLY A 84 33.86 10.38 -2.64
C GLY A 84 33.57 11.55 -1.69
N GLY A 85 33.85 11.40 -0.39
CA GLY A 85 33.69 12.46 0.61
C GLY A 85 32.25 12.88 0.95
N ARG A 86 31.21 12.26 0.37
CA ARG A 86 29.80 12.66 0.59
C ARG A 86 29.22 12.23 1.93
N PHE A 87 29.74 11.16 2.51
CA PHE A 87 29.31 10.66 3.82
C PHE A 87 30.10 11.28 4.98
N PHE A 88 31.04 12.21 4.70
CA PHE A 88 31.89 12.82 5.72
C PHE A 88 31.19 13.87 6.60
N THR A 89 30.02 14.37 6.20
CA THR A 89 29.39 15.50 6.90
C THR A 89 28.47 15.09 8.05
N LEU A 90 28.32 13.79 8.35
CA LEU A 90 27.43 13.29 9.41
C LEU A 90 28.17 12.30 10.34
N THR A 91 29.06 12.85 11.18
CA THR A 91 29.66 12.21 12.39
C THR A 91 30.46 10.90 12.17
N GLU A 92 31.24 10.50 13.17
CA GLU A 92 32.10 9.30 13.21
C GLU A 92 31.33 7.95 13.15
N GLN A 93 30.20 7.91 12.44
CA GLN A 93 29.30 6.77 12.42
C GLN A 93 29.71 5.77 11.35
N THR A 94 29.82 4.49 11.73
CA THR A 94 30.03 3.38 10.80
C THR A 94 28.70 2.97 10.16
N TRP A 95 28.63 2.99 8.83
CA TRP A 95 27.46 2.55 8.07
C TRP A 95 27.60 1.08 7.66
N SER A 96 26.50 0.33 7.70
CA SER A 96 26.39 -1.02 7.15
C SER A 96 26.22 -0.99 5.63
N ASN A 97 26.57 -2.09 4.96
CA ASN A 97 26.30 -2.25 3.53
C ASN A 97 24.80 -2.05 3.19
N ALA A 98 23.89 -2.50 4.06
CA ALA A 98 22.46 -2.28 3.92
C ALA A 98 22.11 -0.79 3.86
N GLU A 99 22.64 0.01 4.81
CA GLU A 99 22.34 1.45 4.89
C GLU A 99 22.88 2.22 3.68
N VAL A 100 24.10 1.91 3.23
CA VAL A 100 24.68 2.56 2.05
C VAL A 100 23.93 2.14 0.79
N ALA A 101 23.55 0.87 0.64
CA ALA A 101 22.76 0.40 -0.50
C ALA A 101 21.38 1.07 -0.54
N VAL A 102 20.71 1.13 0.60
CA VAL A 102 19.43 1.84 0.78
C VAL A 102 19.56 3.31 0.37
N PHE A 103 20.59 4.00 0.83
CA PHE A 103 20.83 5.40 0.45
C PHE A 103 21.00 5.55 -1.06
N LEU A 104 21.85 4.73 -1.68
CA LEU A 104 22.14 4.80 -3.11
C LEU A 104 20.93 4.52 -3.99
N LEU A 105 20.14 3.51 -3.63
CA LEU A 105 18.91 3.15 -4.34
C LEU A 105 17.89 4.29 -4.23
N ALA A 106 17.67 4.82 -3.01
CA ALA A 106 16.77 5.94 -2.77
C ALA A 106 17.19 7.20 -3.55
N ASP A 107 18.48 7.57 -3.50
CA ASP A 107 19.01 8.74 -4.21
C ASP A 107 18.87 8.59 -5.72
N THR A 108 19.17 7.40 -6.26
CA THR A 108 19.05 7.15 -7.70
C THR A 108 17.59 7.14 -8.15
N ALA A 109 16.68 6.54 -7.39
CA ALA A 109 15.24 6.58 -7.66
C ALA A 109 14.71 8.02 -7.68
N ARG A 110 15.13 8.84 -6.71
CA ARG A 110 14.80 10.27 -6.67
C ARG A 110 15.32 11.03 -7.90
N ILE A 111 16.55 10.74 -8.35
CA ILE A 111 17.09 11.32 -9.59
C ILE A 111 16.23 10.91 -10.80
N MET A 112 15.88 9.63 -10.95
CA MET A 112 14.99 9.14 -12.02
C MET A 112 13.63 9.86 -12.03
N GLU A 113 13.05 10.06 -10.85
CA GLU A 113 11.77 10.77 -10.67
C GLU A 113 11.86 12.27 -11.03
N MET A 114 12.97 12.93 -10.71
CA MET A 114 13.17 14.35 -10.98
C MET A 114 13.61 14.66 -12.42
N LEU A 115 14.18 13.70 -13.14
CA LEU A 115 14.71 13.98 -14.48
C LEU A 115 13.57 14.32 -15.47
N PRO A 116 13.71 15.42 -16.23
CA PRO A 116 12.81 15.69 -17.34
C PRO A 116 13.07 14.66 -18.46
N ALA A 117 12.00 14.18 -19.09
CA ALA A 117 12.06 13.23 -20.20
C ALA A 117 11.71 13.91 -21.53
N ILE A 118 12.27 13.40 -22.63
CA ILE A 118 12.03 13.92 -23.98
C ILE A 118 10.62 13.56 -24.48
N ASP A 119 10.06 12.45 -23.98
CA ASP A 119 8.69 12.02 -24.22
C ASP A 119 8.10 11.28 -23.00
N GLY A 120 6.78 11.11 -22.98
CA GLY A 120 6.07 10.44 -21.89
C GLY A 120 6.40 8.95 -21.76
N ALA A 121 6.80 8.26 -22.83
CA ALA A 121 7.14 6.84 -22.77
C ALA A 121 8.45 6.63 -21.98
N LEU A 122 9.45 7.49 -22.22
CA LEU A 122 10.68 7.51 -21.45
C LEU A 122 10.39 7.88 -19.98
N LYS A 123 9.53 8.87 -19.73
CA LYS A 123 9.19 9.26 -18.36
C LYS A 123 8.55 8.12 -17.57
N ASN A 124 7.58 7.44 -18.17
CA ASN A 124 6.91 6.29 -17.57
C ASN A 124 7.88 5.14 -17.26
N ARG A 125 8.87 4.93 -18.15
CA ARG A 125 9.92 3.95 -17.90
C ARG A 125 10.79 4.35 -16.70
N LEU A 126 11.27 5.60 -16.66
CA LEU A 126 12.09 6.09 -15.54
C LEU A 126 11.39 5.93 -14.20
N LEU A 127 10.10 6.24 -14.15
CA LEU A 127 9.30 6.13 -12.94
C LEU A 127 9.05 4.65 -12.54
N ARG A 128 8.84 3.76 -13.52
CA ARG A 128 8.75 2.32 -13.25
C ARG A 128 10.06 1.76 -12.70
N ASP A 129 11.19 2.13 -13.33
CA ASP A 129 12.52 1.69 -12.89
C ASP A 129 12.82 2.24 -11.48
N ALA A 130 12.47 3.50 -11.19
CA ALA A 130 12.56 4.11 -9.86
C ALA A 130 11.73 3.35 -8.82
N GLN A 131 10.50 2.97 -9.15
CA GLN A 131 9.66 2.14 -8.28
C GLN A 131 10.31 0.77 -8.01
N GLY A 132 10.92 0.15 -9.02
CA GLY A 132 11.70 -1.08 -8.85
C GLY A 132 12.83 -0.91 -7.83
N LEU A 133 13.61 0.19 -7.93
CA LEU A 133 14.66 0.49 -6.95
C LEU A 133 14.10 0.70 -5.53
N ARG A 134 12.97 1.40 -5.39
CA ARG A 134 12.30 1.63 -4.09
C ARG A 134 11.78 0.34 -3.46
N ARG A 135 11.25 -0.60 -4.25
CA ARG A 135 10.84 -1.92 -3.74
C ARG A 135 12.01 -2.69 -3.16
N VAL A 136 13.14 -2.68 -3.87
CA VAL A 136 14.37 -3.33 -3.39
C VAL A 136 14.90 -2.61 -2.14
N GLU A 137 14.87 -1.27 -2.10
CA GLU A 137 15.20 -0.49 -0.91
C GLU A 137 14.35 -0.89 0.31
N ALA A 138 13.02 -0.89 0.16
CA ALA A 138 12.08 -1.26 1.21
C ALA A 138 12.35 -2.69 1.72
N LEU A 139 12.64 -3.61 0.80
CA LEU A 139 12.97 -4.98 1.15
C LEU A 139 14.29 -5.11 1.91
N ILE A 140 15.34 -4.37 1.52
CA ILE A 140 16.61 -4.32 2.25
C ILE A 140 16.38 -3.76 3.67
N ARG A 141 15.56 -2.71 3.81
CA ARG A 141 15.23 -2.15 5.13
C ARG A 141 14.51 -3.18 5.99
N LEU A 142 13.57 -3.92 5.41
CA LEU A 142 12.74 -4.88 6.14
C LEU A 142 13.49 -6.16 6.49
N ALA A 143 14.20 -6.74 5.53
CA ALA A 143 14.67 -8.12 5.54
C ALA A 143 16.06 -8.29 4.89
N PRO A 144 17.11 -7.59 5.34
CA PRO A 144 18.38 -7.47 4.63
C PRO A 144 19.08 -8.81 4.35
N ASN A 145 18.86 -9.84 5.18
CA ASN A 145 19.53 -11.14 5.02
C ASN A 145 18.56 -12.26 4.62
N ALA A 146 17.36 -11.94 4.17
CA ALA A 146 16.38 -12.96 3.80
C ALA A 146 16.70 -13.63 2.45
N THR A 147 16.23 -14.86 2.33
CA THR A 147 16.01 -15.52 1.04
C THR A 147 14.60 -15.21 0.56
N LEU A 148 14.48 -14.80 -0.69
CA LEU A 148 13.20 -14.49 -1.34
C LEU A 148 12.35 -15.76 -1.48
N GLY A 149 11.06 -15.64 -1.20
CA GLY A 149 10.09 -16.72 -1.36
C GLY A 149 9.14 -16.86 -0.18
N PRO A 150 8.37 -17.98 -0.13
CA PRO A 150 7.18 -18.09 0.70
C PRO A 150 7.41 -17.88 2.19
N ARG A 151 8.59 -18.24 2.71
CA ARG A 151 8.91 -18.03 4.12
C ARG A 151 9.08 -16.54 4.45
N LEU A 152 9.73 -15.77 3.58
CA LEU A 152 9.82 -14.32 3.75
C LEU A 152 8.45 -13.67 3.62
N ASP A 153 7.62 -14.12 2.68
CA ASP A 153 6.27 -13.62 2.50
C ASP A 153 5.43 -13.87 3.77
N ALA A 154 5.50 -15.08 4.33
CA ALA A 154 4.85 -15.44 5.58
C ALA A 154 5.33 -14.60 6.79
N LEU A 155 6.60 -14.20 6.81
CA LEU A 155 7.19 -13.39 7.89
C LEU A 155 7.04 -11.89 7.69
N THR A 156 6.71 -11.42 6.47
CA THR A 156 6.63 -10.00 6.12
C THR A 156 5.67 -9.21 7.02
N PRO A 157 4.45 -9.69 7.33
CA PRO A 157 3.57 -9.00 8.27
C PRO A 157 4.20 -8.81 9.66
N LEU A 158 4.96 -9.80 10.13
CA LEU A 158 5.68 -9.75 11.41
C LEU A 158 6.82 -8.74 11.37
N LEU A 159 7.61 -8.78 10.30
CA LEU A 159 8.71 -7.83 10.10
C LEU A 159 8.22 -6.38 10.05
N ARG A 160 7.06 -6.11 9.44
CA ARG A 160 6.48 -4.75 9.36
C ARG A 160 5.93 -4.22 10.67
N THR A 161 5.41 -5.11 11.51
CA THR A 161 4.83 -4.74 12.82
C THR A 161 5.86 -4.70 13.95
N LEU A 162 7.06 -5.24 13.70
CA LEU A 162 8.12 -5.33 14.69
C LEU A 162 8.84 -3.99 14.88
N GLU A 163 8.75 -3.46 16.09
CA GLU A 163 9.61 -2.37 16.53
C GLU A 163 11.00 -2.92 16.90
N ARG A 164 12.05 -2.38 16.28
CA ARG A 164 13.44 -2.75 16.60
C ARG A 164 13.83 -2.27 18.00
N PRO A 165 14.53 -3.11 18.80
CA PRO A 165 15.05 -2.70 20.10
C PRO A 165 15.94 -1.47 20.01
N ARG A 166 15.80 -0.56 20.97
CA ARG A 166 16.70 0.59 21.14
C ARG A 166 17.78 0.27 22.17
N GLU A 167 18.94 0.89 22.02
CA GLU A 167 20.03 0.73 22.99
C GLU A 167 19.57 1.18 24.39
N GLY A 168 19.83 0.35 25.41
CA GLY A 168 19.41 0.60 26.78
C GLY A 168 17.94 0.29 27.10
N GLU A 169 17.17 -0.22 26.14
CA GLU A 169 15.78 -0.64 26.37
C GLU A 169 15.74 -1.82 27.36
N ARG A 170 14.77 -1.79 28.29
CA ARG A 170 14.60 -2.84 29.30
C ARG A 170 13.71 -3.95 28.77
N PRO A 171 13.95 -5.22 29.17
CA PRO A 171 13.06 -6.32 28.83
C PRO A 171 11.62 -6.06 29.29
N PHE A 172 10.65 -6.62 28.56
CA PHE A 172 9.25 -6.61 28.97
C PHE A 172 9.08 -7.38 30.29
N PRO A 173 8.13 -6.97 31.16
CA PRO A 173 7.74 -7.78 32.30
C PRO A 173 7.36 -9.20 31.85
N PRO A 174 7.94 -10.28 32.43
CA PRO A 174 7.68 -11.66 32.01
C PRO A 174 6.20 -12.00 31.91
N MET A 175 5.40 -11.47 32.86
CA MET A 175 3.95 -11.66 32.94
C MET A 175 3.15 -11.23 31.69
N LEU A 176 3.72 -10.39 30.80
CA LEU A 176 3.05 -9.94 29.58
C LEU A 176 3.31 -10.85 28.36
N ILE A 177 4.31 -11.73 28.44
CA ILE A 177 4.76 -12.59 27.33
C ILE A 177 4.91 -14.06 27.76
N ASP A 178 4.67 -14.35 29.04
CA ASP A 178 4.72 -15.69 29.62
C ASP A 178 3.71 -16.61 28.91
N GLY A 179 4.21 -17.75 28.43
CA GLY A 179 3.49 -18.71 27.59
C GLY A 179 3.87 -18.62 26.11
N THR A 180 4.05 -17.41 25.58
CA THR A 180 4.39 -17.20 24.15
C THR A 180 5.84 -17.52 23.87
N THR A 181 6.76 -17.09 24.75
CA THR A 181 8.19 -17.44 24.61
C THR A 181 8.47 -18.92 24.86
N SER A 182 7.48 -19.67 25.35
CA SER A 182 7.54 -21.12 25.52
C SER A 182 6.88 -21.89 24.36
N ASP A 183 6.22 -21.21 23.42
CA ASP A 183 5.65 -21.80 22.21
C ASP A 183 6.79 -22.12 21.21
N PRO A 184 6.99 -23.40 20.83
CA PRO A 184 8.03 -23.79 19.87
C PRO A 184 7.92 -23.08 18.52
N GLU A 185 6.71 -22.81 18.04
CA GLU A 185 6.48 -22.16 16.74
C GLU A 185 6.85 -20.68 16.78
N PHE A 186 6.54 -20.01 17.92
CA PHE A 186 7.02 -18.67 18.17
C PHE A 186 8.54 -18.63 18.16
N TRP A 187 9.19 -19.60 18.83
CA TRP A 187 10.65 -19.63 18.93
C TRP A 187 11.33 -19.81 17.57
N GLU A 188 10.87 -20.75 16.75
CA GLU A 188 11.38 -20.94 15.39
C GLU A 188 11.22 -19.67 14.54
N THR A 189 10.05 -19.02 14.64
CA THR A 189 9.79 -17.78 13.93
C THR A 189 10.67 -16.63 14.44
N ALA A 190 10.88 -16.53 15.75
CA ALA A 190 11.74 -15.52 16.36
C ALA A 190 13.20 -15.66 15.87
N GLN A 191 13.70 -16.90 15.75
CA GLN A 191 15.02 -17.18 15.19
C GLN A 191 15.10 -16.74 13.73
N ASP A 192 14.14 -17.11 12.89
CA ASP A 192 14.10 -16.71 11.48
C ASP A 192 14.08 -15.18 11.33
N VAL A 193 13.20 -14.49 12.06
CA VAL A 193 13.10 -13.02 12.01
C VAL A 193 14.41 -12.37 12.44
N TYR A 194 15.00 -12.84 13.53
CA TYR A 194 16.26 -12.27 14.01
C TYR A 194 17.41 -12.52 13.03
N ARG A 195 17.50 -13.74 12.46
CA ARG A 195 18.47 -14.08 11.41
C ARG A 195 18.27 -13.23 10.15
N ILE A 196 17.04 -12.97 9.75
CA ILE A 196 16.72 -12.09 8.62
C ILE A 196 17.21 -10.65 8.87
N ILE A 197 17.00 -10.11 10.07
CA ILE A 197 17.34 -8.71 10.38
C ILE A 197 18.84 -8.54 10.66
N VAL A 198 19.43 -9.42 11.47
CA VAL A 198 20.77 -9.25 12.03
C VAL A 198 21.82 -10.12 11.32
N GLY A 199 21.40 -11.21 10.68
CA GLY A 199 22.29 -12.17 10.03
C GLY A 199 22.97 -13.14 11.01
N ARG A 200 22.38 -13.37 12.19
CA ARG A 200 22.88 -14.25 13.26
C ARG A 200 21.73 -14.97 13.95
N GLU A 201 22.02 -15.97 14.78
CA GLU A 201 20.98 -16.63 15.57
C GLU A 201 20.62 -15.79 16.80
N LEU A 202 19.36 -15.84 17.22
CA LEU A 202 18.86 -15.10 18.39
C LEU A 202 19.55 -15.57 19.68
N ASP A 203 19.95 -16.83 19.71
CA ASP A 203 20.70 -17.46 20.80
C ASP A 203 22.14 -16.96 20.95
N ASP A 204 22.68 -16.29 19.94
CA ASP A 204 24.02 -15.69 20.02
C ASP A 204 24.03 -14.40 20.87
N LEU A 205 22.85 -13.88 21.27
CA LEU A 205 22.73 -12.66 22.06
C LEU A 205 22.96 -12.88 23.56
N PRO A 206 23.49 -11.86 24.27
CA PRO A 206 23.40 -11.83 25.73
C PRO A 206 21.94 -11.92 26.19
N ALA A 207 21.70 -12.64 27.30
CA ALA A 207 20.36 -12.93 27.81
C ALA A 207 19.44 -11.70 27.93
N GLN A 208 19.98 -10.54 28.32
CA GLN A 208 19.21 -9.30 28.40
C GLN A 208 18.74 -8.80 27.02
N ALA A 209 19.61 -8.84 26.01
CA ALA A 209 19.27 -8.44 24.65
C ALA A 209 18.30 -9.44 24.02
N GLN A 210 18.52 -10.74 24.26
CA GLN A 210 17.59 -11.81 23.85
C GLN A 210 16.19 -11.57 24.42
N ALA A 211 16.07 -11.24 25.72
CA ALA A 211 14.78 -10.98 26.35
C ALA A 211 14.05 -9.74 25.77
N VAL A 212 14.78 -8.67 25.42
CA VAL A 212 14.19 -7.49 24.76
C VAL A 212 13.66 -7.86 23.37
N TRP A 213 14.46 -8.56 22.57
CA TRP A 213 14.06 -9.01 21.23
C TRP A 213 12.85 -9.93 21.29
N SER A 214 12.90 -10.98 22.12
CA SER A 214 11.79 -11.92 22.29
C SER A 214 10.50 -11.23 22.75
N GLY A 215 10.59 -10.22 23.64
CA GLY A 215 9.42 -9.45 24.06
C GLY A 215 8.79 -8.62 22.94
N LYS A 216 9.59 -7.91 22.14
CA LYS A 216 9.10 -7.16 20.96
C LYS A 216 8.47 -8.09 19.93
N LEU A 217 9.13 -9.22 19.67
CA LEU A 217 8.64 -10.25 18.76
C LEU A 217 7.33 -10.84 19.26
N ALA A 218 7.20 -11.16 20.55
CA ALA A 218 5.97 -11.70 21.12
C ALA A 218 4.80 -10.72 20.97
N VAL A 219 5.01 -9.42 21.20
CA VAL A 219 3.98 -8.40 21.00
C VAL A 219 3.55 -8.32 19.52
N ALA A 220 4.51 -8.29 18.59
CA ALA A 220 4.21 -8.28 17.16
C ALA A 220 3.51 -9.59 16.70
N TRP A 221 3.96 -10.73 17.22
CA TRP A 221 3.38 -12.05 16.99
C TRP A 221 1.93 -12.13 17.46
N HIS A 222 1.61 -11.64 18.67
CA HIS A 222 0.23 -11.58 19.15
C HIS A 222 -0.65 -10.70 18.28
N ARG A 223 -0.17 -9.52 17.87
CA ARG A 223 -0.90 -8.62 16.96
C ARG A 223 -1.27 -9.28 15.63
N LEU A 224 -0.49 -10.29 15.19
CA LEU A 224 -0.72 -11.01 13.95
C LEU A 224 -1.54 -12.28 14.15
N ARG A 225 -1.24 -13.09 15.16
CA ARG A 225 -1.99 -14.31 15.45
C ARG A 225 -3.42 -14.04 15.92
N ASP A 226 -3.68 -12.89 16.54
CA ASP A 226 -5.06 -12.49 16.86
C ASP A 226 -5.87 -12.07 15.62
N ARG A 227 -5.30 -12.08 14.41
CA ARG A 227 -6.02 -11.73 13.16
C ARG A 227 -6.70 -12.89 12.45
N ALA A 228 -6.29 -14.14 12.68
CA ALA A 228 -6.90 -15.31 12.03
C ALA A 228 -7.40 -16.35 13.03
N ARG A 229 -8.68 -16.26 13.40
CA ARG A 229 -9.33 -17.28 14.25
C ARG A 229 -10.26 -18.13 13.39
N PRO A 230 -10.15 -19.46 13.43
CA PRO A 230 -11.13 -20.34 12.80
C PRO A 230 -12.53 -20.00 13.29
N LEU A 231 -13.48 -19.87 12.36
CA LEU A 231 -14.87 -19.66 12.71
C LEU A 231 -15.42 -20.90 13.41
N SER A 232 -16.17 -20.70 14.49
CA SER A 232 -16.93 -21.79 15.10
C SER A 232 -18.00 -22.29 14.12
N GLN A 233 -18.44 -23.56 14.28
CA GLN A 233 -19.50 -24.13 13.44
C GLN A 233 -20.79 -23.29 13.48
N ALA A 234 -21.11 -22.68 14.63
CA ALA A 234 -22.25 -21.79 14.77
C ALA A 234 -22.10 -20.52 13.93
N GLN A 235 -20.91 -19.90 13.91
CA GLN A 235 -20.64 -18.73 13.07
C GLN A 235 -20.68 -19.07 11.57
N VAL A 236 -20.14 -20.24 11.18
CA VAL A 236 -20.23 -20.72 9.79
C VAL A 236 -21.69 -20.89 9.38
N GLN A 237 -22.51 -21.52 10.22
CA GLN A 237 -23.93 -21.71 9.93
C GLN A 237 -24.67 -20.36 9.82
N GLN A 238 -24.36 -19.40 10.69
CA GLN A 238 -24.94 -18.06 10.64
C GLN A 238 -24.60 -17.33 9.33
N ILE A 239 -23.35 -17.40 8.87
CA ILE A 239 -22.93 -16.83 7.57
C ILE A 239 -23.72 -17.47 6.43
N ASP A 240 -23.75 -18.80 6.41
CA ASP A 240 -24.40 -19.54 5.33
C ASP A 240 -25.90 -19.24 5.28
N ASP A 241 -26.55 -19.12 6.44
CA ASP A 241 -27.97 -18.80 6.52
C ASP A 241 -28.27 -17.35 6.15
N ALA A 242 -27.40 -16.40 6.52
CA ALA A 242 -27.53 -15.00 6.13
C ALA A 242 -27.38 -14.82 4.61
N ALA A 243 -26.36 -15.43 3.99
CA ALA A 243 -26.15 -15.37 2.55
C ALA A 243 -27.30 -15.99 1.74
N ARG A 244 -27.97 -17.02 2.28
CA ARG A 244 -29.16 -17.63 1.67
C ARG A 244 -30.44 -16.79 1.83
N HIS A 245 -30.48 -15.90 2.80
CA HIS A 245 -31.68 -15.12 3.14
C HIS A 245 -31.34 -13.63 3.26
N PRO A 246 -30.95 -12.96 2.15
CA PRO A 246 -30.61 -11.55 2.17
C PRO A 246 -31.77 -10.69 2.68
N SER A 247 -31.45 -9.74 3.54
CA SER A 247 -32.45 -8.95 4.25
C SER A 247 -33.16 -7.90 3.40
N GLY A 248 -32.67 -7.65 2.18
CA GLY A 248 -33.24 -6.72 1.22
C GLY A 248 -32.36 -6.57 -0.02
N PRO A 249 -32.73 -5.66 -0.95
CA PRO A 249 -31.87 -5.31 -2.09
C PRO A 249 -30.59 -4.58 -1.62
N TRP A 250 -29.65 -4.36 -2.54
CA TRP A 250 -28.53 -3.45 -2.29
C TRP A 250 -29.06 -2.07 -1.87
N SER A 251 -28.56 -1.57 -0.76
CA SER A 251 -28.88 -0.26 -0.21
C SER A 251 -28.28 0.88 -1.03
N ARG A 252 -27.26 0.59 -1.86
CA ARG A 252 -26.51 1.56 -2.64
C ARG A 252 -26.00 0.97 -3.98
N PRO A 253 -25.79 1.82 -5.01
CA PRO A 253 -25.11 1.40 -6.23
C PRO A 253 -23.66 0.95 -5.94
N PRO A 254 -23.01 0.28 -6.90
CA PRO A 254 -21.58 -0.04 -6.82
C PRO A 254 -20.70 1.18 -6.59
N LEU A 255 -19.63 0.98 -5.80
CA LEU A 255 -18.67 2.03 -5.46
C LEU A 255 -18.08 2.73 -6.69
N ILE A 256 -17.78 1.95 -7.72
CA ILE A 256 -17.25 2.41 -9.00
C ILE A 256 -18.01 1.74 -10.16
N PRO A 257 -18.11 2.36 -11.34
CA PRO A 257 -18.63 1.69 -12.54
C PRO A 257 -17.77 0.46 -12.90
N GLY A 258 -18.40 -0.63 -13.33
CA GLY A 258 -17.70 -1.85 -13.74
C GLY A 258 -18.61 -3.06 -13.89
N ASP A 259 -18.01 -4.19 -14.24
CA ASP A 259 -18.68 -5.48 -14.45
C ASP A 259 -18.97 -6.19 -13.12
N TRP A 260 -19.74 -5.53 -12.25
CA TRP A 260 -20.09 -6.06 -10.94
C TRP A 260 -20.97 -7.31 -11.07
N THR A 261 -20.56 -8.38 -10.41
CA THR A 261 -21.29 -9.63 -10.32
C THR A 261 -21.77 -9.83 -8.89
N GLU A 262 -23.09 -9.91 -8.69
CA GLU A 262 -23.63 -10.37 -7.40
C GLU A 262 -23.39 -11.88 -7.29
N LEU A 263 -22.82 -12.32 -6.17
CA LEU A 263 -22.49 -13.73 -5.97
C LEU A 263 -23.72 -14.52 -5.52
N GLU A 264 -23.84 -15.74 -6.03
CA GLU A 264 -24.79 -16.73 -5.53
C GLU A 264 -24.53 -17.06 -4.05
N PRO A 265 -25.56 -17.46 -3.28
CA PRO A 265 -25.46 -17.62 -1.82
C PRO A 265 -24.25 -18.43 -1.33
N GLU A 266 -23.92 -19.56 -1.96
CA GLU A 266 -22.80 -20.42 -1.56
C GLU A 266 -21.44 -19.75 -1.79
N ALA A 267 -21.31 -18.98 -2.88
CA ALA A 267 -20.11 -18.22 -3.20
C ALA A 267 -19.96 -17.01 -2.27
N ALA A 268 -21.07 -16.28 -2.04
CA ALA A 268 -21.13 -15.18 -1.10
C ALA A 268 -20.72 -15.63 0.31
N ALA A 269 -21.28 -16.74 0.81
CA ALA A 269 -20.93 -17.32 2.10
C ALA A 269 -19.44 -17.69 2.20
N SER A 270 -18.87 -18.22 1.12
CA SER A 270 -17.44 -18.57 1.08
C SER A 270 -16.54 -17.34 1.17
N VAL A 271 -16.88 -16.25 0.46
CA VAL A 271 -16.17 -14.97 0.56
C VAL A 271 -16.33 -14.35 1.95
N LEU A 272 -17.55 -14.37 2.52
CA LEU A 272 -17.80 -13.87 3.87
C LEU A 272 -17.00 -14.63 4.93
N ARG A 273 -16.88 -15.96 4.83
CA ARG A 273 -16.04 -16.77 5.73
C ARG A 273 -14.57 -16.43 5.61
N LEU A 274 -14.09 -16.23 4.38
CA LEU A 274 -12.71 -15.83 4.11
C LEU A 274 -12.40 -14.48 4.77
N ILE A 275 -13.24 -13.47 4.55
CA ILE A 275 -13.11 -12.15 5.18
C ILE A 275 -13.21 -12.23 6.70
N ALA A 276 -14.21 -12.95 7.23
CA ALA A 276 -14.46 -13.06 8.67
C ALA A 276 -13.33 -13.81 9.41
N THR A 277 -12.66 -14.74 8.73
CA THR A 277 -11.48 -15.40 9.27
C THR A 277 -10.31 -14.43 9.36
N ARG A 278 -10.12 -13.55 8.36
CA ARG A 278 -8.97 -12.63 8.25
C ARG A 278 -9.09 -11.33 9.07
N PHE A 279 -10.30 -10.83 9.20
CA PHE A 279 -10.62 -9.57 9.84
C PHE A 279 -11.54 -9.82 11.01
N TYR A 280 -11.03 -10.52 12.01
CA TYR A 280 -11.66 -10.52 13.33
C TYR A 280 -11.67 -9.08 13.86
N LEU A 281 -12.64 -8.30 13.44
CA LEU A 281 -12.78 -6.90 13.79
C LEU A 281 -13.54 -6.84 15.10
N GLY A 282 -13.54 -5.68 15.74
CA GLY A 282 -14.23 -5.39 16.99
C GLY A 282 -13.28 -5.39 18.19
N PRO A 283 -13.60 -4.65 19.28
CA PRO A 283 -12.67 -4.47 20.38
C PRO A 283 -12.40 -5.81 21.06
N SER A 284 -11.37 -5.86 21.90
CA SER A 284 -11.17 -6.91 22.91
C SER A 284 -12.40 -7.17 23.82
N SER A 285 -13.51 -6.44 23.63
CA SER A 285 -14.82 -6.66 24.25
C SER A 285 -16.03 -6.75 23.30
N THR A 286 -15.91 -6.66 21.96
CA THR A 286 -17.07 -6.91 21.05
C THR A 286 -16.66 -7.13 19.59
N PRO A 287 -16.29 -8.36 19.20
CA PRO A 287 -15.92 -8.68 17.83
C PRO A 287 -17.09 -8.43 16.84
N LEU A 288 -16.80 -7.75 15.75
CA LEU A 288 -17.62 -7.45 14.58
C LEU A 288 -18.25 -8.74 14.05
N PRO A 289 -19.59 -8.87 14.09
CA PRO A 289 -20.24 -10.10 13.69
C PRO A 289 -20.48 -10.04 12.19
N LEU A 290 -19.41 -10.09 11.38
CA LEU A 290 -19.58 -10.35 9.93
C LEU A 290 -20.47 -11.58 9.72
N ALA A 291 -20.40 -12.54 10.65
CA ALA A 291 -21.20 -13.75 10.66
C ALA A 291 -22.71 -13.57 10.91
N ALA A 292 -23.16 -12.47 11.55
CA ALA A 292 -24.56 -12.30 11.90
C ALA A 292 -25.29 -11.22 11.09
N PHE A 293 -24.56 -10.46 10.26
CA PHE A 293 -25.06 -9.21 9.71
C PHE A 293 -24.85 -9.02 8.22
N CYS A 294 -23.88 -9.70 7.61
CA CYS A 294 -23.61 -9.58 6.19
C CYS A 294 -24.36 -10.64 5.40
N ASP A 295 -25.01 -10.22 4.33
CA ASP A 295 -25.96 -11.09 3.63
C ASP A 295 -25.89 -11.01 2.11
N ARG A 296 -25.14 -10.04 1.56
CA ARG A 296 -24.90 -9.91 0.12
C ARG A 296 -23.46 -9.58 -0.17
N VAL A 297 -22.95 -10.15 -1.25
CA VAL A 297 -21.60 -9.92 -1.75
C VAL A 297 -21.68 -9.66 -3.25
N ARG A 298 -21.02 -8.60 -3.72
CA ARG A 298 -20.76 -8.39 -5.14
C ARG A 298 -19.28 -8.19 -5.37
N THR A 299 -18.82 -8.62 -6.53
CA THR A 299 -17.40 -8.56 -6.91
C THR A 299 -17.21 -7.87 -8.24
N CYS A 300 -16.08 -7.19 -8.41
CA CYS A 300 -15.63 -6.61 -9.67
C CYS A 300 -14.13 -6.86 -9.81
N PRO A 301 -13.64 -7.32 -10.97
CA PRO A 301 -12.20 -7.34 -11.23
C PRO A 301 -11.61 -5.93 -11.08
N ALA A 302 -10.48 -5.80 -10.39
CA ALA A 302 -9.78 -4.53 -10.23
C ALA A 302 -8.62 -4.47 -11.23
N ARG A 303 -8.88 -3.91 -12.41
CA ARG A 303 -7.90 -3.81 -13.52
C ARG A 303 -6.60 -3.12 -13.09
N CYS A 304 -6.71 -2.09 -12.25
CA CYS A 304 -5.58 -1.36 -11.68
C CYS A 304 -4.70 -2.20 -10.74
N TYR A 305 -5.11 -3.41 -10.37
CA TYR A 305 -4.34 -4.36 -9.57
C TYR A 305 -4.24 -5.76 -10.19
N GLY A 306 -4.59 -5.90 -11.47
CA GLY A 306 -4.42 -7.16 -12.21
C GLY A 306 -5.42 -8.24 -11.84
N ASP A 307 -4.97 -9.22 -11.07
CA ASP A 307 -5.75 -10.38 -10.61
C ASP A 307 -6.56 -10.12 -9.33
N ALA A 308 -6.43 -8.91 -8.76
CA ALA A 308 -7.19 -8.52 -7.60
C ALA A 308 -8.69 -8.37 -7.90
N VAL A 309 -9.50 -8.64 -6.89
CA VAL A 309 -10.96 -8.54 -6.96
C VAL A 309 -11.43 -7.53 -5.92
N LEU A 310 -12.12 -6.49 -6.38
CA LEU A 310 -12.86 -5.59 -5.52
C LEU A 310 -14.14 -6.29 -5.05
N VAL A 311 -14.38 -6.23 -3.75
CA VAL A 311 -15.51 -6.90 -3.10
C VAL A 311 -16.28 -5.88 -2.28
N GLU A 312 -17.57 -5.77 -2.52
CA GLU A 312 -18.48 -5.05 -1.64
C GLU A 312 -19.36 -6.04 -0.88
N VAL A 313 -19.45 -5.83 0.42
CA VAL A 313 -20.26 -6.62 1.33
C VAL A 313 -21.32 -5.70 1.93
N GLN A 314 -22.59 -6.05 1.79
CA GLN A 314 -23.66 -5.40 2.52
C GLN A 314 -23.94 -6.15 3.82
N GLY A 315 -24.14 -5.38 4.89
CA GLY A 315 -24.68 -5.92 6.13
C GLY A 315 -25.56 -4.95 6.91
N ARG A 316 -26.25 -5.48 7.93
CA ARG A 316 -27.07 -4.70 8.87
C ARG A 316 -26.37 -4.46 10.18
N LEU A 317 -26.21 -3.20 10.55
CA LEU A 317 -25.58 -2.81 11.81
C LEU A 317 -26.58 -2.80 12.97
N VAL A 318 -26.08 -2.53 14.17
CA VAL A 318 -26.90 -2.30 15.36
C VAL A 318 -27.90 -1.17 15.06
N GLY A 319 -29.18 -1.42 15.33
CA GLY A 319 -30.28 -0.49 14.96
C GLY A 319 -30.91 -0.77 13.60
N GLY A 320 -30.43 -1.76 12.84
CA GLY A 320 -31.05 -2.22 11.59
C GLY A 320 -30.63 -1.44 10.34
N THR A 321 -29.76 -0.44 10.48
CA THR A 321 -29.22 0.33 9.36
C THR A 321 -28.36 -0.55 8.46
N SER A 322 -28.59 -0.50 7.15
CA SER A 322 -27.74 -1.18 6.17
C SER A 322 -26.48 -0.35 5.88
N GLY A 323 -25.34 -1.01 5.78
CA GLY A 323 -24.08 -0.40 5.38
C GLY A 323 -23.33 -1.27 4.38
N ILE A 324 -22.33 -0.68 3.73
CA ILE A 324 -21.45 -1.39 2.79
C ILE A 324 -20.00 -1.30 3.28
N ALA A 325 -19.34 -2.44 3.38
CA ALA A 325 -17.90 -2.54 3.58
C ALA A 325 -17.23 -2.92 2.25
N THR A 326 -16.09 -2.31 1.95
CA THR A 326 -15.32 -2.61 0.73
C THR A 326 -13.99 -3.25 1.06
N PHE A 327 -13.65 -4.29 0.30
CA PHE A 327 -12.40 -5.04 0.41
C PHE A 327 -11.77 -5.18 -0.96
N LEU A 328 -10.45 -5.28 -1.00
CA LEU A 328 -9.71 -5.73 -2.16
C LEU A 328 -9.05 -7.07 -1.83
N ILE A 329 -9.46 -8.13 -2.50
CA ILE A 329 -8.89 -9.47 -2.35
C ILE A 329 -7.81 -9.66 -3.40
N THR A 330 -6.64 -10.08 -2.96
CA THR A 330 -5.53 -10.50 -3.82
C THR A 330 -5.22 -11.97 -3.58
N GLU A 331 -4.28 -12.56 -4.35
CA GLU A 331 -3.81 -13.93 -4.09
C GLU A 331 -3.23 -14.09 -2.66
N ASP A 332 -2.60 -13.04 -2.14
CA ASP A 332 -1.77 -13.12 -0.93
C ASP A 332 -2.48 -12.61 0.33
N ASP A 333 -3.37 -11.63 0.19
CA ASP A 333 -4.04 -11.00 1.33
C ASP A 333 -5.38 -10.38 0.95
N ILE A 334 -6.16 -10.04 1.99
CA ILE A 334 -7.36 -9.23 1.88
C ILE A 334 -7.05 -7.86 2.49
N HIS A 335 -7.29 -6.81 1.72
CA HIS A 335 -7.15 -5.43 2.16
C HIS A 335 -8.53 -4.85 2.45
N CYS A 336 -8.64 -4.13 3.55
CA CYS A 336 -9.88 -3.48 3.95
C CYS A 336 -9.77 -1.98 3.70
N ALA A 337 -10.81 -1.40 3.08
CA ALA A 337 -10.93 0.05 3.00
C ALA A 337 -11.55 0.59 4.29
N ASP A 338 -10.69 1.13 5.16
CA ASP A 338 -11.05 1.77 6.43
C ASP A 338 -11.24 3.29 6.33
N GLY A 339 -11.18 3.84 5.11
CA GLY A 339 -11.23 5.28 4.86
C GLY A 339 -9.86 5.96 4.85
N ALA A 340 -8.82 5.35 5.41
CA ALA A 340 -7.46 5.90 5.36
C ALA A 340 -6.77 5.57 4.02
N SER A 341 -5.77 6.37 3.65
CA SER A 341 -4.95 6.10 2.45
C SER A 341 -3.78 5.14 2.70
N ALA A 342 -3.45 4.84 3.95
CA ALA A 342 -2.27 4.04 4.29
C ALA A 342 -2.30 2.65 3.62
N TRP A 343 -3.43 1.94 3.70
CA TRP A 343 -3.54 0.58 3.15
C TRP A 343 -3.35 0.52 1.63
N ILE A 344 -3.81 1.55 0.88
CA ILE A 344 -3.70 1.57 -0.58
C ILE A 344 -2.30 1.99 -1.02
N HIS A 345 -1.62 2.86 -0.27
CA HIS A 345 -0.21 3.18 -0.48
C HIS A 345 0.69 1.97 -0.19
N ASP A 346 0.45 1.27 0.92
CA ASP A 346 1.15 0.04 1.26
C ASP A 346 0.95 -1.03 0.17
N LEU A 347 -0.28 -1.17 -0.36
CA LEU A 347 -0.58 -2.08 -1.45
C LEU A 347 0.17 -1.69 -2.73
N ASN A 348 0.18 -0.41 -3.10
CA ASN A 348 0.91 0.09 -4.27
C ASN A 348 2.42 -0.13 -4.17
N GLU A 349 3.00 0.09 -2.99
CA GLU A 349 4.42 -0.11 -2.76
C GLU A 349 4.79 -1.59 -2.91
N THR A 350 3.94 -2.47 -2.38
CA THR A 350 4.27 -3.89 -2.21
C THR A 350 3.94 -4.74 -3.43
N ARG A 351 2.75 -4.57 -4.02
CA ARG A 351 2.31 -5.32 -5.21
C ARG A 351 2.55 -4.55 -6.50
N GLY A 352 2.58 -3.21 -6.41
CA GLY A 352 2.54 -2.36 -7.59
C GLY A 352 1.12 -2.16 -8.11
N VAL A 353 0.83 -0.94 -8.52
CA VAL A 353 -0.39 -0.62 -9.27
C VAL A 353 -0.13 -0.81 -10.77
N ARG A 354 -1.10 -1.36 -11.50
CA ARG A 354 -1.05 -1.61 -12.95
C ARG A 354 -1.78 -0.50 -13.70
N LEU A 355 -1.09 0.62 -13.89
CA LEU A 355 -1.60 1.80 -14.61
C LEU A 355 -1.24 1.78 -16.10
N THR A 356 -1.47 0.64 -16.76
CA THR A 356 -0.98 0.34 -18.12
C THR A 356 -1.68 1.14 -19.21
N ASP A 357 -2.98 1.37 -19.05
CA ASP A 357 -3.84 2.03 -20.02
C ASP A 357 -4.74 3.06 -19.32
N GLU A 358 -5.52 3.79 -20.11
CA GLU A 358 -6.39 4.85 -19.63
C GLU A 358 -7.52 4.34 -18.73
N GLU A 359 -8.12 3.19 -19.07
CA GLU A 359 -9.20 2.60 -18.28
C GLU A 359 -8.72 2.18 -16.89
N ALA A 360 -7.55 1.52 -16.80
CA ALA A 360 -6.95 1.15 -15.52
C ALA A 360 -6.61 2.37 -14.66
N ARG A 361 -6.18 3.48 -15.27
CA ARG A 361 -5.92 4.74 -14.54
C ARG A 361 -7.20 5.38 -14.03
N LEU A 362 -8.24 5.45 -14.86
CA LEU A 362 -9.54 5.98 -14.45
C LEU A 362 -10.18 5.12 -13.36
N GLU A 363 -10.09 3.79 -13.45
CA GLU A 363 -10.53 2.88 -12.40
C GLU A 363 -9.79 3.15 -11.09
N TYR A 364 -8.46 3.31 -11.13
CA TYR A 364 -7.65 3.64 -9.96
C TYR A 364 -8.05 4.98 -9.33
N VAL A 365 -8.24 6.03 -10.14
CA VAL A 365 -8.70 7.35 -9.66
C VAL A 365 -10.06 7.21 -8.99
N ARG A 366 -11.02 6.52 -9.62
CA ARG A 366 -12.34 6.28 -9.02
C ARG A 366 -12.25 5.52 -7.71
N LEU A 367 -11.42 4.49 -7.65
CA LEU A 367 -11.22 3.67 -6.46
C LEU A 367 -10.62 4.50 -5.32
N PHE A 368 -9.52 5.23 -5.58
CA PHE A 368 -8.88 6.10 -4.58
C PHE A 368 -9.84 7.15 -4.05
N MET A 369 -10.52 7.88 -4.96
CA MET A 369 -11.42 8.99 -4.61
C MET A 369 -12.69 8.54 -3.89
N ASN A 370 -13.10 7.27 -4.04
CA ASN A 370 -14.25 6.73 -3.32
C ASN A 370 -13.90 6.00 -2.01
N LEU A 371 -12.66 5.52 -1.86
CA LEU A 371 -12.22 4.77 -0.68
C LEU A 371 -11.48 5.60 0.36
N VAL A 372 -10.76 6.64 -0.07
CA VAL A 372 -10.01 7.52 0.84
C VAL A 372 -10.90 8.68 1.29
N ARG A 373 -10.87 8.95 2.59
CA ARG A 373 -11.64 10.01 3.26
C ARG A 373 -10.71 11.03 3.89
N ASN A 374 -11.11 12.29 3.83
CA ASN A 374 -10.53 13.39 4.60
C ASN A 374 -11.62 14.01 5.48
N ASP A 375 -11.36 14.16 6.78
CA ASP A 375 -12.36 14.61 7.77
C ASP A 375 -13.70 13.85 7.68
N ASP A 376 -13.62 12.52 7.54
CA ASP A 376 -14.74 11.57 7.36
C ASP A 376 -15.53 11.68 6.04
N GLU A 377 -15.19 12.61 5.15
CA GLU A 377 -15.82 12.79 3.84
C GLU A 377 -14.90 12.31 2.70
N ARG A 378 -15.47 11.70 1.66
CA ARG A 378 -14.70 11.35 0.45
C ARG A 378 -14.73 12.50 -0.57
N PHE A 379 -13.70 12.59 -1.39
CA PHE A 379 -13.69 13.44 -2.58
C PHE A 379 -14.49 12.76 -3.70
N GLN A 380 -15.82 12.79 -3.63
CA GLN A 380 -16.67 12.02 -4.55
C GLN A 380 -16.56 12.58 -5.98
N LEU A 381 -16.20 11.74 -6.95
CA LEU A 381 -16.27 12.10 -8.37
C LEU A 381 -17.74 12.28 -8.80
N ALA A 382 -18.07 13.49 -9.25
CA ALA A 382 -19.41 13.88 -9.69
C ALA A 382 -19.57 13.64 -11.20
N GLU A 383 -19.44 12.37 -11.62
CA GLU A 383 -19.42 11.99 -13.05
C GLU A 383 -20.76 12.23 -13.75
N SER A 384 -21.84 12.16 -12.98
CA SER A 384 -23.21 12.46 -13.40
C SER A 384 -24.06 12.72 -12.16
N PHE A 385 -25.22 13.35 -12.35
CA PHE A 385 -26.22 13.46 -11.29
C PHE A 385 -26.57 12.10 -10.65
N GLN A 386 -26.67 11.03 -11.46
CA GLN A 386 -27.08 9.70 -11.00
C GLN A 386 -26.13 9.12 -9.95
N VAL A 387 -24.83 9.47 -10.00
CA VAL A 387 -23.81 9.02 -9.04
C VAL A 387 -23.98 9.67 -7.65
N MET A 388 -24.69 10.79 -7.57
CA MET A 388 -24.96 11.52 -6.32
C MET A 388 -26.42 11.41 -5.87
N ALA A 389 -27.31 10.95 -6.75
CA ALA A 389 -28.75 10.97 -6.53
C ALA A 389 -29.21 10.14 -5.33
N ASP A 390 -28.54 9.03 -5.02
CA ASP A 390 -28.83 8.20 -3.83
C ASP A 390 -28.53 8.96 -2.53
N ARG A 391 -27.61 9.92 -2.55
CA ARG A 391 -27.24 10.75 -1.40
C ARG A 391 -27.98 12.09 -1.36
N ALA A 392 -28.68 12.49 -2.41
CA ALA A 392 -29.38 13.78 -2.42
C ALA A 392 -30.39 13.90 -1.25
N GLU A 393 -30.32 15.01 -0.50
CA GLU A 393 -31.40 15.36 0.45
C GLU A 393 -32.69 15.66 -0.32
N ASP A 394 -32.55 16.50 -1.35
CA ASP A 394 -33.54 16.81 -2.37
C ASP A 394 -32.95 16.58 -3.76
N ALA A 395 -33.48 15.58 -4.46
CA ALA A 395 -33.00 15.16 -5.78
C ALA A 395 -33.28 16.20 -6.87
N GLU A 396 -34.38 16.96 -6.78
CA GLU A 396 -34.73 17.96 -7.81
C GLU A 396 -33.85 19.19 -7.67
N THR A 397 -33.69 19.68 -6.44
CA THR A 397 -32.79 20.80 -6.13
C THR A 397 -31.34 20.46 -6.50
N LEU A 398 -30.83 19.29 -6.08
CA LEU A 398 -29.48 18.86 -6.45
C LEU A 398 -29.32 18.73 -7.97
N ARG A 399 -30.33 18.23 -8.68
CA ARG A 399 -30.28 18.11 -10.14
C ARG A 399 -30.18 19.47 -10.81
N ALA A 400 -31.03 20.42 -10.43
CA ALA A 400 -31.01 21.77 -10.99
C ALA A 400 -29.66 22.46 -10.75
N LEU A 401 -29.06 22.21 -9.58
CA LEU A 401 -27.79 22.79 -9.18
C LEU A 401 -26.58 22.20 -9.94
N CYS A 402 -26.58 20.89 -10.19
CA CYS A 402 -25.38 20.18 -10.64
C CYS A 402 -25.39 19.74 -12.11
N ILE A 403 -26.53 19.77 -12.82
CA ILE A 403 -26.66 19.11 -14.12
C ILE A 403 -25.69 19.63 -15.19
N ASP A 404 -25.36 20.92 -15.17
CA ASP A 404 -24.43 21.54 -16.12
C ASP A 404 -22.95 21.44 -15.67
N HIS A 405 -22.70 20.88 -14.49
CA HIS A 405 -21.37 20.82 -13.86
C HIS A 405 -20.84 19.39 -13.68
N THR A 406 -21.68 18.36 -13.80
CA THR A 406 -21.26 16.96 -13.69
C THR A 406 -20.76 16.41 -15.02
N ALA A 407 -19.58 15.80 -15.03
CA ALA A 407 -19.02 15.11 -16.18
C ALA A 407 -18.05 13.99 -15.75
N PRO A 408 -17.94 12.88 -16.51
CA PRO A 408 -16.91 11.88 -16.26
C PRO A 408 -15.51 12.51 -16.29
N PRO A 409 -14.54 12.00 -15.49
CA PRO A 409 -13.18 12.50 -15.51
C PRO A 409 -12.58 12.42 -16.92
N ALA A 410 -12.09 13.54 -17.42
CA ALA A 410 -11.50 13.65 -18.75
C ALA A 410 -9.97 13.55 -18.65
N PRO A 411 -9.32 12.64 -19.40
CA PRO A 411 -7.87 12.64 -19.52
C PRO A 411 -7.38 13.99 -20.10
N ALA A 412 -6.38 14.57 -19.45
CA ALA A 412 -5.78 15.85 -19.82
C ALA A 412 -4.30 15.71 -20.19
N GLY A 413 -3.91 14.52 -20.65
CA GLY A 413 -2.54 14.22 -21.07
C GLY A 413 -1.59 14.01 -19.89
N PHE A 414 -0.36 14.50 -20.03
CA PHE A 414 0.71 14.40 -19.04
C PHE A 414 1.19 15.80 -18.67
N ASP A 415 1.62 16.01 -17.41
CA ASP A 415 2.36 17.21 -17.02
C ASP A 415 3.86 17.14 -17.34
N GLU A 416 4.60 18.18 -16.97
CA GLU A 416 6.05 18.30 -17.19
C GLU A 416 6.83 17.21 -16.41
N GLU A 417 6.26 16.75 -15.30
CA GLU A 417 6.76 15.64 -14.48
C GLU A 417 6.31 14.26 -15.01
N GLY A 418 5.57 14.21 -16.12
CA GLY A 418 5.02 12.99 -16.72
C GLY A 418 4.04 12.23 -15.83
N ARG A 419 3.36 12.92 -14.92
CA ARG A 419 2.17 12.40 -14.23
C ARG A 419 0.99 12.51 -15.17
N TRP A 420 0.09 11.53 -15.14
CA TRP A 420 -1.15 11.58 -15.91
C TRP A 420 -2.09 12.59 -15.30
N ARG A 421 -2.62 13.49 -16.12
CA ARG A 421 -3.60 14.47 -15.69
C ARG A 421 -5.01 14.03 -16.01
N PHE A 422 -5.91 14.30 -15.07
CA PHE A 422 -7.35 14.23 -15.27
C PHE A 422 -7.97 15.55 -14.87
N VAL A 423 -8.98 15.99 -15.61
CA VAL A 423 -9.90 17.03 -15.16
C VAL A 423 -11.17 16.34 -14.70
N ALA A 424 -11.58 16.57 -13.46
CA ALA A 424 -12.73 15.91 -12.87
C ALA A 424 -13.58 16.89 -12.07
N THR A 425 -14.90 16.69 -12.09
CA THR A 425 -15.78 17.35 -11.13
C THR A 425 -15.82 16.55 -9.84
N ILE A 426 -15.62 17.21 -8.70
CA ILE A 426 -15.57 16.60 -7.37
C ILE A 426 -16.60 17.26 -6.47
N ALA A 427 -17.41 16.45 -5.79
CA ALA A 427 -18.26 16.88 -4.69
C ALA A 427 -17.53 16.68 -3.36
N TYR A 428 -17.35 17.77 -2.61
CA TYR A 428 -16.68 17.77 -1.30
C TYR A 428 -17.10 19.00 -0.50
N GLY A 429 -17.27 18.87 0.82
CA GLY A 429 -17.54 20.01 1.71
C GLY A 429 -18.81 20.79 1.38
N GLY A 430 -19.81 20.15 0.76
CA GLY A 430 -21.05 20.81 0.35
C GLY A 430 -20.92 21.68 -0.92
N ALA A 431 -19.87 21.50 -1.72
CA ALA A 431 -19.67 22.20 -2.99
C ALA A 431 -19.23 21.23 -4.11
N LEU A 432 -19.35 21.70 -5.36
CA LEU A 432 -18.74 21.09 -6.54
C LEU A 432 -17.50 21.88 -6.95
N PHE A 433 -16.43 21.17 -7.24
CA PHE A 433 -15.17 21.72 -7.76
C PHE A 433 -14.85 21.09 -9.10
N VAL A 434 -14.30 21.85 -10.04
CA VAL A 434 -13.50 21.30 -11.12
C VAL A 434 -12.06 21.22 -10.64
N ALA A 435 -11.47 20.03 -10.68
CA ALA A 435 -10.13 19.79 -10.17
C ALA A 435 -9.23 19.14 -11.22
N VAL A 436 -7.95 19.50 -11.16
CA VAL A 436 -6.89 18.83 -11.90
C VAL A 436 -6.21 17.82 -10.99
N LEU A 437 -6.40 16.54 -11.31
CA LEU A 437 -5.75 15.43 -10.64
C LEU A 437 -4.50 15.01 -11.41
N ALA A 438 -3.38 14.82 -10.71
CA ALA A 438 -2.13 14.30 -11.25
C ALA A 438 -1.85 12.92 -10.63
N LEU A 439 -1.87 11.88 -11.46
CA LEU A 439 -1.62 10.50 -11.09
C LEU A 439 -0.21 10.08 -11.51
N ARG A 440 0.60 9.66 -10.54
CA ARG A 440 1.91 9.06 -10.78
C ARG A 440 1.79 7.56 -11.13
N PRO A 441 2.77 6.97 -11.83
CA PRO A 441 2.77 5.54 -12.14
C PRO A 441 2.82 4.61 -10.93
N ASP A 442 3.30 5.10 -9.78
CA ASP A 442 3.29 4.37 -8.50
C ASP A 442 1.94 4.48 -7.76
N GLY A 443 0.96 5.17 -8.35
CA GLY A 443 -0.38 5.33 -7.80
C GLY A 443 -0.51 6.47 -6.80
N LEU A 444 0.50 7.33 -6.62
CA LEU A 444 0.29 8.56 -5.87
C LEU A 444 -0.60 9.52 -6.68
N LEU A 445 -1.74 9.90 -6.11
CA LEU A 445 -2.72 10.82 -6.68
C LEU A 445 -2.68 12.15 -5.94
N GLU A 446 -2.47 13.24 -6.66
CA GLU A 446 -2.40 14.58 -6.11
C GLU A 446 -3.44 15.47 -6.80
N MET A 447 -4.11 16.33 -6.01
CA MET A 447 -4.91 17.43 -6.56
C MET A 447 -3.99 18.63 -6.71
N THR A 448 -3.81 19.09 -7.95
CA THR A 448 -2.83 20.14 -8.30
C THR A 448 -3.45 21.51 -8.50
N ASP A 449 -4.76 21.54 -8.76
CA ASP A 449 -5.54 22.76 -8.96
C ASP A 449 -7.02 22.42 -8.72
N ASP A 450 -7.77 23.37 -8.20
CA ASP A 450 -9.21 23.26 -7.99
C ASP A 450 -9.91 24.62 -8.05
N GLU A 451 -11.03 24.66 -8.75
CA GLU A 451 -11.91 25.82 -8.84
C GLU A 451 -13.32 25.39 -8.44
N MET A 452 -13.89 26.10 -7.47
CA MET A 452 -15.26 25.88 -7.04
C MET A 452 -16.23 26.31 -8.15
N LEU A 453 -17.10 25.39 -8.56
CA LEU A 453 -18.15 25.63 -9.54
C LEU A 453 -19.43 26.14 -8.86
N VAL A 454 -19.85 25.45 -7.80
CA VAL A 454 -21.15 25.64 -7.17
C VAL A 454 -21.10 25.30 -5.68
N GLU A 455 -21.78 26.09 -4.85
CA GLU A 455 -21.98 25.87 -3.40
C GLU A 455 -23.37 25.28 -3.11
N ASP A 456 -23.66 24.99 -1.84
CA ASP A 456 -24.95 24.46 -1.36
C ASP A 456 -25.35 23.10 -1.96
N VAL A 457 -24.36 22.27 -2.26
CA VAL A 457 -24.53 20.89 -2.73
C VAL A 457 -24.89 20.00 -1.55
N ARG A 458 -26.19 19.89 -1.26
CA ARG A 458 -26.71 19.14 -0.09
C ARG A 458 -26.80 17.64 -0.35
N LEU A 459 -25.72 16.95 0.01
CA LEU A 459 -25.66 15.50 0.06
C LEU A 459 -25.77 15.03 1.50
N ARG A 460 -26.53 13.95 1.70
CA ARG A 460 -26.54 13.21 2.95
C ARG A 460 -25.13 12.75 3.29
N ARG A 461 -24.79 12.94 4.56
CA ARG A 461 -23.51 12.53 5.11
C ARG A 461 -23.40 11.01 5.14
N GLU A 462 -22.22 10.55 4.79
CA GLU A 462 -21.83 9.18 5.05
C GLU A 462 -20.96 9.13 6.29
N ARG A 463 -21.12 8.07 7.09
CA ARG A 463 -20.31 7.83 8.27
C ARG A 463 -19.71 6.43 8.21
N MET A 464 -18.49 6.30 8.68
CA MET A 464 -17.88 5.01 8.96
C MET A 464 -18.41 4.47 10.30
N ASP A 465 -18.93 3.24 10.30
CA ASP A 465 -19.28 2.47 11.49
C ASP A 465 -18.46 1.17 11.49
N GLY A 466 -17.31 1.23 12.16
CA GLY A 466 -16.25 0.26 11.93
C GLY A 466 -15.79 0.34 10.48
N LEU A 467 -16.00 -0.73 9.72
CA LEU A 467 -15.67 -0.80 8.28
C LEU A 467 -16.83 -0.44 7.35
N PHE A 468 -18.04 -0.29 7.90
CA PHE A 468 -19.23 -0.08 7.09
C PHE A 468 -19.43 1.39 6.84
N VAL A 469 -19.60 1.75 5.58
CA VAL A 469 -20.11 3.06 5.20
C VAL A 469 -21.64 3.01 5.32
N VAL A 470 -22.17 3.80 6.24
CA VAL A 470 -23.61 4.05 6.37
C VAL A 470 -23.97 5.42 5.84
N LEU A 471 -25.16 5.52 5.26
CA LEU A 471 -25.75 6.80 4.89
C LEU A 471 -26.63 7.28 6.03
N GLU A 472 -26.43 8.50 6.49
CA GLU A 472 -27.25 9.06 7.56
C GLU A 472 -28.72 9.18 7.11
N PRO A 473 -29.68 9.04 8.04
CA PRO A 473 -31.09 9.29 7.74
C PRO A 473 -31.26 10.69 7.16
N LYS A 474 -32.27 10.90 6.31
CA LYS A 474 -32.68 12.27 5.97
C LYS A 474 -33.04 12.96 7.29
N GLY A 475 -32.41 14.09 7.59
CA GLY A 475 -32.77 14.89 8.75
C GLY A 475 -34.28 15.17 8.71
N GLU A 476 -34.96 15.02 9.85
CA GLU A 476 -36.26 15.66 9.99
C GLU A 476 -36.00 17.16 9.86
N VAL A 477 -36.58 17.78 8.84
CA VAL A 477 -36.60 19.23 8.72
C VAL A 477 -37.35 19.73 9.95
N GLU A 478 -36.63 20.28 10.93
CA GLU A 478 -37.25 21.09 12.01
C GLU A 478 -37.87 22.37 11.42
#